data_AF-A0A7V5W5B9-F1
#
_entry.id   AF-A0A7V5W5B9-F1
#
_cell.length_a   1.000
_cell.length_b   1.000
_cell.length_c   1.000
_cell.angle_alpha   90.00
_cell.angle_beta   90.00
_cell.angle_gamma   90.00
#
_symmetry.space_group_name_H-M   'P 1'
#
loop_
_entity.id
_entity.type
_entity.pdbx_description
1 polymer ?
#
loop_
_entity_poly.entity_id
_entity_poly.type
_entity_poly.pdbx_seq_one_letter_code
_entity_poly.pdbx_strand_id
1 'polypeptide(L)'
;MRVVSRGEIREFLDPYCFPPVLTDFDLYLIGEGTHQRIYEKLGAHVREIEGVRGVHFAVWAPNARRVSVVGDFNAWDGRRHPMRVRGTSGIWELFIPELPEGVLYKFEIKSQYGNALLLKSDPYGFFFERPPKTATIVFDLSRCRFADEAWMQERARRNALDAPMNIYEVHLGSWRRVPEEGNRPLTYREIAHQLAGYVKEMGYTHVELLPILEHPFDGSWGYQAVGYYAPTSRYGSPEDFAYFVGYLHEQGIGVFLDWVPAHFPKDAHGLAFFDGTHLYEHADPRRGEHPDWGTLIFNYGRNEVRNFLLGSALFWLDRYHADGLRVDAVASMLYLDYSRRPGEWVPNIYGGNENLEAIAFLQRFNEWVHALCPGAVTIAEESTAWPMVSRPTYLGGLGFTFKWNMGWMNDTLRYMAKDPIYRKYHHNELTFSLMYAFSENYILPLSHDEVVHGKRSLLEKMPGDRWQKFANLRLLYGYMFGHPGKKLLFMGGEFGQWREWDVTTSLDWHLLQDEPHCQLHRYVRDLNHFYLAEPALYECDFEPSGFEWIDFRDWEGSIIAFLRRARREAPFLIFVCNFTPVPR
;
A
#
# COMPACT_ATOMS: atom_id res chain seq x y z
N MET A 1 -31.85 32.58 4.88
CA MET A 1 -31.28 33.86 4.41
C MET A 1 -31.72 34.15 2.98
N ARG A 2 -31.93 35.42 2.64
CA ARG A 2 -32.21 35.88 1.26
C ARG A 2 -31.06 36.78 0.79
N VAL A 3 -30.36 36.38 -0.27
CA VAL A 3 -29.24 37.14 -0.85
C VAL A 3 -29.62 37.62 -2.24
N VAL A 4 -29.39 38.91 -2.52
CA VAL A 4 -29.57 39.51 -3.84
C VAL A 4 -28.19 39.72 -4.46
N SER A 5 -27.91 39.04 -5.57
CA SER A 5 -26.65 39.20 -6.30
C SER A 5 -26.92 39.30 -7.80
N ARG A 6 -26.43 40.37 -8.44
CA ARG A 6 -26.59 40.63 -9.89
C ARG A 6 -28.05 40.54 -10.40
N GLY A 7 -29.03 40.89 -9.56
CA GLY A 7 -30.45 40.84 -9.92
C GLY A 7 -31.13 39.49 -9.66
N GLU A 8 -30.39 38.44 -9.29
CA GLU A 8 -30.95 37.16 -8.84
C GLU A 8 -31.20 37.18 -7.32
N ILE A 9 -32.37 36.69 -6.91
CA ILE A 9 -32.69 36.42 -5.51
C ILE A 9 -32.43 34.94 -5.27
N ARG A 10 -31.58 34.62 -4.27
CA ARG A 10 -31.39 33.25 -3.79
C ARG A 10 -31.78 33.17 -2.32
N GLU A 11 -32.58 32.17 -1.99
CA GLU A 11 -32.97 31.83 -0.63
C GLU A 11 -32.35 30.49 -0.26
N PHE A 12 -31.79 30.40 0.94
CA PHE A 12 -31.14 29.20 1.46
C PHE A 12 -31.15 29.22 2.99
N LEU A 13 -31.11 28.05 3.63
CA LEU A 13 -30.99 27.96 5.08
C LEU A 13 -29.65 28.52 5.57
N ASP A 14 -29.64 29.15 6.75
CA ASP A 14 -28.43 29.77 7.30
C ASP A 14 -27.47 28.69 7.87
N PRO A 15 -26.25 28.51 7.32
CA PRO A 15 -25.28 27.54 7.85
C PRO A 15 -24.89 27.77 9.33
N TYR A 16 -25.08 29.00 9.83
CA TYR A 16 -24.63 29.39 11.17
C TYR A 16 -25.69 29.23 12.26
N CYS A 17 -26.92 28.82 11.94
CA CYS A 17 -27.93 28.50 12.96
C CYS A 17 -27.77 27.07 13.52
N PHE A 18 -27.03 26.20 12.85
CA PHE A 18 -26.83 24.81 13.30
C PHE A 18 -25.78 24.71 14.42
N PRO A 19 -26.00 23.82 15.41
CA PRO A 19 -25.05 23.61 16.50
C PRO A 19 -23.75 22.95 16.01
N PRO A 20 -22.67 23.02 16.81
CA PRO A 20 -21.47 22.23 16.58
C PRO A 20 -21.78 20.72 16.49
N VAL A 21 -21.13 19.99 15.58
CA VAL A 21 -21.46 18.58 15.30
C VAL A 21 -20.52 17.63 16.04
N LEU A 22 -19.22 17.96 16.08
CA LEU A 22 -18.24 17.15 16.81
C LEU A 22 -18.51 17.21 18.32
N THR A 23 -18.48 16.07 18.99
CA THR A 23 -18.64 16.02 20.45
C THR A 23 -17.33 16.39 21.14
N ASP A 24 -17.39 16.83 22.40
CA ASP A 24 -16.17 17.10 23.18
C ASP A 24 -15.33 15.84 23.39
N PHE A 25 -15.95 14.66 23.39
CA PHE A 25 -15.25 13.38 23.43
C PHE A 25 -14.51 13.08 22.12
N ASP A 26 -15.11 13.38 20.96
CA ASP A 26 -14.42 13.27 19.67
C ASP A 26 -13.17 14.18 19.66
N LEU A 27 -13.32 15.44 20.11
CA LEU A 27 -12.20 16.40 20.18
C LEU A 27 -11.08 15.92 21.13
N TYR A 28 -11.45 15.37 22.28
CA TYR A 28 -10.52 14.81 23.25
C TYR A 28 -9.71 13.65 22.65
N LEU A 29 -10.40 12.66 22.06
CA LEU A 29 -9.73 11.50 21.45
C LEU A 29 -8.81 11.91 20.29
N ILE A 30 -9.20 12.90 19.49
CA ILE A 30 -8.35 13.42 18.41
C ILE A 30 -7.10 14.09 19.00
N GLY A 31 -7.24 14.91 20.05
CA GLY A 31 -6.12 15.57 20.73
C GLY A 31 -5.14 14.58 21.39
N GLU A 32 -5.64 13.47 21.93
CA GLU A 32 -4.83 12.36 22.46
C GLU A 32 -4.22 11.48 21.35
N GLY A 33 -4.73 11.61 20.13
CA GLY A 33 -4.34 10.80 18.98
C GLY A 33 -4.80 9.34 19.07
N THR A 34 -5.96 9.10 19.68
CA THR A 34 -6.54 7.77 19.97
C THR A 34 -7.91 7.53 19.33
N HIS A 35 -8.38 8.44 18.47
CA HIS A 35 -9.67 8.31 17.80
C HIS A 35 -9.62 7.26 16.68
N GLN A 36 -10.05 6.03 16.96
CA GLN A 36 -9.96 4.88 16.03
C GLN A 36 -10.78 5.04 14.73
N ARG A 37 -11.86 5.84 14.77
CA ARG A 37 -12.73 6.11 13.62
C ARG A 37 -12.75 7.58 13.21
N ILE A 38 -11.57 8.21 13.19
CA ILE A 38 -11.44 9.66 12.95
C ILE A 38 -12.03 10.09 11.59
N TYR A 39 -12.01 9.20 10.59
CA TYR A 39 -12.64 9.38 9.28
C TYR A 39 -14.17 9.47 9.32
N GLU A 40 -14.84 9.11 10.41
CA GLU A 40 -16.29 9.37 10.54
C GLU A 40 -16.59 10.83 10.95
N LYS A 41 -15.56 11.59 11.32
CA LYS A 41 -15.67 12.89 11.99
C LYS A 41 -15.00 14.01 11.22
N LEU A 42 -13.77 13.79 10.74
CA LEU A 42 -13.03 14.73 9.89
C LEU A 42 -13.23 14.39 8.42
N GLY A 43 -13.21 15.42 7.58
CA GLY A 43 -13.56 15.33 6.17
C GLY A 43 -14.90 16.00 5.86
N ALA A 44 -15.58 15.52 4.81
CA ALA A 44 -16.92 15.94 4.45
C ALA A 44 -17.91 14.77 4.54
N HIS A 45 -18.97 14.93 5.32
CA HIS A 45 -19.99 13.91 5.53
C HIS A 45 -21.38 14.42 5.18
N VAL A 46 -22.05 13.71 4.28
CA VAL A 46 -23.48 13.90 4.04
C VAL A 46 -24.24 13.45 5.29
N ARG A 47 -24.96 14.36 5.93
CA ARG A 47 -25.70 14.08 7.17
C ARG A 47 -27.00 14.89 7.24
N GLU A 48 -27.89 14.46 8.12
CA GLU A 48 -29.11 15.20 8.48
C GLU A 48 -28.96 15.75 9.89
N ILE A 49 -29.20 17.05 10.06
CA ILE A 49 -29.16 17.76 11.34
C ILE A 49 -30.48 18.52 11.48
N GLU A 50 -31.20 18.27 12.56
CA GLU A 50 -32.50 18.91 12.84
C GLU A 50 -33.51 18.80 11.67
N GLY A 51 -33.53 17.64 10.99
CA GLY A 51 -34.41 17.39 9.84
C GLY A 51 -33.94 18.00 8.51
N VAL A 52 -32.77 18.64 8.49
CA VAL A 52 -32.20 19.26 7.29
C VAL A 52 -31.01 18.45 6.81
N ARG A 53 -31.09 17.93 5.59
CA ARG A 53 -29.96 17.26 4.92
C ARG A 53 -28.95 18.29 4.43
N GLY A 54 -27.67 17.99 4.56
CA GLY A 54 -26.57 18.83 4.08
C GLY A 54 -25.23 18.12 4.23
N VAL A 55 -24.15 18.89 4.25
CA VAL A 55 -22.79 18.36 4.40
C VAL A 55 -22.12 19.02 5.59
N HIS A 56 -21.64 18.19 6.52
CA HIS A 56 -20.76 18.62 7.60
C HIS A 56 -19.31 18.50 7.13
N PHE A 57 -18.56 19.60 7.27
CA PHE A 57 -17.14 19.66 6.98
C PHE A 57 -16.37 19.84 8.27
N ALA A 58 -15.27 19.11 8.46
CA ALA A 58 -14.34 19.33 9.56
C ALA A 58 -12.88 19.09 9.16
N VAL A 59 -11.99 20.00 9.57
CA VAL A 59 -10.55 19.95 9.23
C VAL A 59 -9.68 20.46 10.36
N TRP A 60 -8.55 19.80 10.58
CA TRP A 60 -7.56 20.21 11.57
C TRP A 60 -6.58 21.24 10.99
N ALA A 61 -6.58 22.45 11.54
CA ALA A 61 -5.71 23.56 11.13
C ALA A 61 -5.50 24.54 12.31
N PRO A 62 -4.77 24.12 13.36
CA PRO A 62 -4.66 24.84 14.62
C PRO A 62 -4.04 26.23 14.50
N ASN A 63 -3.17 26.46 13.52
CA ASN A 63 -2.49 27.74 13.31
C ASN A 63 -3.17 28.62 12.26
N ALA A 64 -4.35 28.22 11.77
CA ALA A 64 -5.12 29.05 10.87
C ALA A 64 -5.75 30.23 11.61
N ARG A 65 -5.71 31.42 11.01
CA ARG A 65 -6.52 32.57 11.44
C ARG A 65 -7.96 32.46 10.97
N ARG A 66 -8.18 31.81 9.83
CA ARG A 66 -9.50 31.51 9.26
C ARG A 66 -9.40 30.30 8.36
N VAL A 67 -10.39 29.43 8.46
CA VAL A 67 -10.66 28.39 7.46
C VAL A 67 -12.04 28.63 6.87
N SER A 68 -12.18 28.43 5.56
CA SER A 68 -13.46 28.50 4.86
C SER A 68 -13.61 27.32 3.91
N VAL A 69 -14.83 26.80 3.76
CA VAL A 69 -15.15 25.84 2.69
C VAL A 69 -15.39 26.61 1.41
N VAL A 70 -14.69 26.27 0.34
CA VAL A 70 -14.84 26.90 -0.98
C VAL A 70 -15.13 25.85 -2.04
N GLY A 71 -15.99 26.18 -3.00
CA GLY A 71 -16.40 25.27 -4.06
C GLY A 71 -17.36 25.93 -5.04
N ASP A 72 -17.87 25.16 -6.00
CA ASP A 72 -18.76 25.69 -7.04
C ASP A 72 -20.02 26.34 -6.47
N PHE A 73 -20.57 25.74 -5.40
CA PHE A 73 -21.76 26.22 -4.68
C PHE A 73 -21.61 27.64 -4.12
N ASN A 74 -20.38 28.12 -3.95
CA ASN A 74 -20.11 29.46 -3.44
C ASN A 74 -19.18 30.29 -4.34
N ALA A 75 -19.02 29.88 -5.60
CA ALA A 75 -18.12 30.51 -6.59
C ALA A 75 -16.67 30.63 -6.09
N TRP A 76 -16.22 29.64 -5.31
CA TRP A 76 -14.87 29.59 -4.75
C TRP A 76 -14.50 30.81 -3.87
N ASP A 77 -15.49 31.45 -3.24
CA ASP A 77 -15.30 32.66 -2.42
C ASP A 77 -15.27 32.33 -0.92
N GLY A 78 -14.07 32.30 -0.34
CA GLY A 78 -13.85 32.00 1.09
C GLY A 78 -14.43 33.01 2.08
N ARG A 79 -15.10 34.07 1.63
CA ARG A 79 -15.86 34.97 2.52
C ARG A 79 -17.27 34.46 2.83
N ARG A 80 -17.79 33.50 2.04
CA ARG A 80 -19.20 33.07 2.12
C ARG A 80 -19.45 31.98 3.17
N HIS A 81 -18.50 31.06 3.33
CA HIS A 81 -18.63 29.92 4.25
C HIS A 81 -17.40 29.78 5.19
N PRO A 82 -17.03 30.81 5.97
CA PRO A 82 -16.07 30.64 7.07
C PRO A 82 -16.52 29.59 8.08
N MET A 83 -15.58 28.77 8.54
CA MET A 83 -15.81 27.69 9.50
C MET A 83 -15.64 28.21 10.94
N ARG A 84 -16.23 27.49 11.90
CA ARG A 84 -16.04 27.77 13.34
C ARG A 84 -14.89 26.92 13.89
N VAL A 85 -13.99 27.53 14.68
CA VAL A 85 -12.95 26.78 15.40
C VAL A 85 -13.51 26.20 16.69
N ARG A 86 -13.14 24.95 17.02
CA ARG A 86 -13.61 24.22 18.20
C ARG A 86 -12.61 24.37 19.35
N GLY A 87 -12.73 25.47 20.07
CA GLY A 87 -11.91 25.74 21.27
C GLY A 87 -10.42 25.69 20.95
N THR A 88 -9.65 25.03 21.82
CA THR A 88 -8.19 24.87 21.66
C THR A 88 -7.77 23.67 20.82
N SER A 89 -8.72 22.86 20.33
CA SER A 89 -8.41 21.67 19.50
C SER A 89 -7.77 22.01 18.15
N GLY A 90 -7.99 23.24 17.66
CA GLY A 90 -7.57 23.64 16.32
C GLY A 90 -8.36 22.99 15.18
N ILE A 91 -9.46 22.29 15.49
CA ILE A 91 -10.37 21.72 14.51
C ILE A 91 -11.39 22.78 14.11
N TRP A 92 -11.57 22.97 12.80
CA TRP A 92 -12.55 23.85 12.20
C TRP A 92 -13.70 23.02 11.67
N GLU A 93 -14.94 23.45 11.88
CA GLU A 93 -16.11 22.77 11.31
C GLU A 93 -17.17 23.72 10.77
N LEU A 94 -18.01 23.22 9.85
CA LEU A 94 -19.21 23.90 9.38
C LEU A 94 -20.19 22.87 8.81
N PHE A 95 -21.47 23.00 9.16
CA PHE A 95 -22.54 22.31 8.45
C PHE A 95 -23.14 23.26 7.41
N ILE A 96 -23.19 22.83 6.15
CA ILE A 96 -23.81 23.58 5.06
C ILE A 96 -25.10 22.86 4.69
N PRO A 97 -26.27 23.42 5.05
CA PRO A 97 -27.57 22.82 4.76
C PRO A 97 -27.81 22.79 3.25
N GLU A 98 -28.59 21.81 2.80
CA GLU A 98 -29.06 21.65 1.41
C GLU A 98 -27.93 21.50 0.37
N LEU A 99 -26.68 21.34 0.82
CA LEU A 99 -25.56 21.07 -0.06
C LEU A 99 -25.63 19.61 -0.54
N PRO A 100 -25.68 19.35 -1.86
CA PRO A 100 -25.79 17.98 -2.37
C PRO A 100 -24.44 17.24 -2.30
N GLU A 101 -24.51 15.91 -2.36
CA GLU A 101 -23.35 15.06 -2.66
C GLU A 101 -22.80 15.38 -4.06
N GLY A 102 -21.52 15.09 -4.31
CA GLY A 102 -20.87 15.27 -5.61
C GLY A 102 -20.32 16.68 -5.84
N VAL A 103 -20.55 17.61 -4.92
CA VAL A 103 -20.00 18.97 -5.05
C VAL A 103 -18.49 18.97 -4.87
N LEU A 104 -17.83 19.78 -5.70
CA LEU A 104 -16.42 20.10 -5.59
C LEU A 104 -16.19 21.07 -4.44
N TYR A 105 -15.19 20.78 -3.61
CA TYR A 105 -14.75 21.66 -2.54
C TYR A 105 -13.25 21.59 -2.25
N LYS A 106 -12.78 22.62 -1.57
CA LYS A 106 -11.46 22.73 -0.93
C LYS A 106 -11.60 23.56 0.35
N PHE A 107 -10.54 23.58 1.16
CA PHE A 107 -10.40 24.53 2.25
C PHE A 107 -9.54 25.72 1.84
N GLU A 108 -10.08 26.93 1.96
CA GLU A 108 -9.30 28.16 1.92
C GLU A 108 -8.81 28.47 3.33
N ILE A 109 -7.50 28.41 3.54
CA ILE A 109 -6.86 28.58 4.85
C ILE A 109 -6.04 29.87 4.84
N LYS A 110 -6.42 30.82 5.70
CA LYS A 110 -5.61 32.02 5.97
C LYS A 110 -4.76 31.74 7.20
N SER A 111 -3.45 31.61 7.02
CA SER A 111 -2.52 31.38 8.12
C SER A 111 -2.44 32.58 9.07
N GLN A 112 -2.20 32.31 10.36
CA GLN A 112 -1.81 33.35 11.32
C GLN A 112 -0.37 33.85 11.12
N TYR A 113 0.46 33.06 10.43
CA TYR A 113 1.85 33.36 10.12
C TYR A 113 2.02 33.74 8.65
N GLY A 114 2.78 34.81 8.39
CA GLY A 114 3.16 35.21 7.02
C GLY A 114 2.01 35.67 6.11
N ASN A 115 0.78 35.81 6.61
CA ASN A 115 -0.42 36.15 5.83
C ASN A 115 -0.68 35.24 4.62
N ALA A 116 -0.17 34.01 4.63
CA ALA A 116 -0.39 33.06 3.54
C ALA A 116 -1.88 32.74 3.39
N LEU A 117 -2.38 32.78 2.15
CA LEU A 117 -3.70 32.31 1.77
C LEU A 117 -3.53 31.03 0.95
N LEU A 118 -3.86 29.92 1.56
CA LEU A 118 -3.62 28.58 1.04
C LEU A 118 -4.95 27.98 0.56
N LEU A 119 -4.89 27.19 -0.49
CA LEU A 119 -6.04 26.44 -1.00
C LEU A 119 -5.70 24.95 -0.97
N LYS A 120 -6.33 24.22 -0.05
CA LYS A 120 -5.99 22.85 0.29
C LYS A 120 -7.10 21.88 -0.07
N SER A 121 -6.72 20.74 -0.62
CA SER A 121 -7.60 19.59 -0.71
C SER A 121 -7.84 19.03 0.70
N ASP A 122 -8.96 18.32 0.89
CA ASP A 122 -9.28 17.75 2.19
C ASP A 122 -8.34 16.58 2.52
N PRO A 123 -7.56 16.61 3.62
CA PRO A 123 -6.75 15.48 4.06
C PRO A 123 -7.56 14.19 4.27
N TYR A 124 -8.82 14.32 4.68
CA TYR A 124 -9.77 13.24 4.96
C TYR A 124 -10.82 13.09 3.84
N GLY A 125 -10.55 13.66 2.66
CA GLY A 125 -11.44 13.53 1.50
C GLY A 125 -11.59 12.08 1.03
N PHE A 126 -12.82 11.69 0.68
CA PHE A 126 -13.13 10.33 0.20
C PHE A 126 -13.12 10.17 -1.32
N PHE A 127 -13.12 11.29 -2.05
CA PHE A 127 -13.09 11.28 -3.50
C PHE A 127 -12.47 12.58 -4.01
N PHE A 128 -11.77 12.53 -5.13
CA PHE A 128 -11.04 13.66 -5.68
C PHE A 128 -11.32 13.80 -7.19
N GLU A 129 -11.18 15.00 -7.71
CA GLU A 129 -11.14 15.18 -9.16
C GLU A 129 -9.94 14.43 -9.76
N ARG A 130 -10.11 13.98 -10.99
CA ARG A 130 -9.03 13.35 -11.74
C ARG A 130 -7.83 14.29 -11.90
N PRO A 131 -6.60 13.86 -11.56
CA PRO A 131 -5.40 14.66 -11.78
C PRO A 131 -5.27 15.15 -13.23
N PRO A 132 -4.73 16.36 -13.47
CA PRO A 132 -4.03 17.24 -12.51
C PRO A 132 -4.95 18.15 -11.69
N LYS A 133 -6.28 17.97 -11.76
CA LYS A 133 -7.19 18.69 -10.89
C LYS A 133 -7.08 18.17 -9.45
N THR A 134 -7.50 18.99 -8.49
CA THR A 134 -7.14 18.79 -7.08
C THR A 134 -8.30 19.08 -6.12
N ALA A 135 -9.51 19.40 -6.60
CA ALA A 135 -10.63 19.54 -5.66
C ALA A 135 -11.04 18.18 -5.10
N THR A 136 -11.48 18.20 -3.85
CA THR A 136 -12.13 17.05 -3.23
C THR A 136 -13.60 17.07 -3.63
N ILE A 137 -14.20 15.89 -3.79
CA ILE A 137 -15.61 15.70 -4.10
C ILE A 137 -16.30 15.17 -2.85
N VAL A 138 -17.42 15.77 -2.45
CA VAL A 138 -18.25 15.22 -1.36
C VAL A 138 -18.80 13.87 -1.82
N PHE A 139 -18.53 12.82 -1.06
CA PHE A 139 -18.95 11.46 -1.38
C PHE A 139 -19.54 10.77 -0.15
N ASP A 140 -20.68 10.10 -0.32
CA ASP A 140 -21.31 9.33 0.75
C ASP A 140 -20.80 7.87 0.75
N LEU A 141 -19.96 7.54 1.72
CA LEU A 141 -19.39 6.20 1.88
C LEU A 141 -20.44 5.10 2.08
N SER A 142 -21.68 5.42 2.47
CA SER A 142 -22.76 4.42 2.58
C SER A 142 -23.15 3.79 1.24
N ARG A 143 -22.69 4.37 0.12
CA ARG A 143 -22.83 3.82 -1.22
C ARG A 143 -21.88 2.66 -1.51
N CYS A 144 -20.77 2.55 -0.79
CA CYS A 144 -19.86 1.42 -0.88
C CYS A 144 -20.50 0.21 -0.18
N ARG A 145 -21.11 -0.69 -0.98
CA ARG A 145 -21.78 -1.90 -0.49
C ARG A 145 -21.00 -3.13 -0.86
N PHE A 146 -20.94 -4.08 0.07
CA PHE A 146 -20.24 -5.35 -0.09
C PHE A 146 -21.21 -6.52 0.07
N ALA A 147 -20.93 -7.63 -0.62
CA ALA A 147 -21.65 -8.90 -0.53
C ALA A 147 -20.69 -10.05 -0.11
N ASP A 148 -19.69 -9.73 0.71
CA ASP A 148 -18.54 -10.57 1.02
C ASP A 148 -18.50 -11.05 2.48
N GLU A 149 -19.63 -11.04 3.19
CA GLU A 149 -19.68 -11.38 4.62
C GLU A 149 -19.09 -12.77 4.92
N ALA A 150 -19.33 -13.75 4.05
CA ALA A 150 -18.75 -15.09 4.16
C ALA A 150 -17.21 -15.07 4.04
N TRP A 151 -16.65 -14.21 3.17
CA TRP A 151 -15.21 -14.02 3.07
C TRP A 151 -14.66 -13.40 4.35
N MET A 152 -15.29 -12.33 4.85
CA MET A 152 -14.84 -11.63 6.05
C MET A 152 -14.82 -12.53 7.29
N GLN A 153 -15.76 -13.49 7.40
CA GLN A 153 -15.76 -14.50 8.46
C GLN A 153 -14.60 -15.51 8.34
N GLU A 154 -14.15 -15.81 7.12
CA GLU A 154 -13.04 -16.74 6.86
C GLU A 154 -11.66 -16.06 6.77
N ARG A 155 -11.59 -14.72 6.70
CA ARG A 155 -10.36 -13.96 6.45
C ARG A 155 -9.20 -14.39 7.33
N ALA A 156 -9.44 -14.56 8.63
CA ALA A 156 -8.41 -14.99 9.58
C ALA A 156 -7.82 -16.38 9.26
N ARG A 157 -8.64 -17.31 8.76
CA ARG A 157 -8.19 -18.64 8.33
C ARG A 157 -7.39 -18.56 7.02
N ARG A 158 -7.80 -17.71 6.09
CA ARG A 158 -7.18 -17.55 4.77
C ARG A 158 -5.82 -16.85 4.86
N ASN A 159 -5.67 -15.96 5.83
CA ASN A 159 -4.46 -15.19 6.09
C ASN A 159 -3.57 -15.78 7.20
N ALA A 160 -3.91 -16.97 7.71
CA ALA A 160 -3.12 -17.61 8.75
C ALA A 160 -1.69 -17.89 8.28
N LEU A 161 -0.74 -17.93 9.22
CA LEU A 161 0.67 -18.20 8.90
C LEU A 161 0.87 -19.57 8.22
N ASP A 162 0.01 -20.54 8.51
CA ASP A 162 -0.01 -21.88 7.93
C ASP A 162 -0.99 -22.04 6.76
N ALA A 163 -1.58 -20.95 6.26
CA ALA A 163 -2.36 -20.95 5.02
C ALA A 163 -1.47 -20.73 3.79
N PRO A 164 -1.89 -21.20 2.60
CA PRO A 164 -1.21 -20.85 1.36
C PRO A 164 -1.36 -19.35 1.06
N MET A 165 -0.25 -18.68 0.78
CA MET A 165 -0.22 -17.27 0.38
C MET A 165 0.74 -17.10 -0.80
N ASN A 166 0.12 -16.98 -1.97
CA ASN A 166 0.74 -16.71 -3.26
C ASN A 166 0.11 -15.43 -3.84
N ILE A 167 0.93 -14.38 -3.96
CA ILE A 167 0.52 -13.01 -4.21
C ILE A 167 0.90 -12.64 -5.65
N TYR A 168 -0.08 -12.11 -6.39
CA TYR A 168 0.15 -11.46 -7.68
C TYR A 168 0.17 -9.95 -7.47
N GLU A 169 1.36 -9.34 -7.57
CA GLU A 169 1.52 -7.90 -7.38
C GLU A 169 1.17 -7.15 -8.68
N VAL A 170 0.33 -6.11 -8.59
CA VAL A 170 -0.30 -5.45 -9.74
C VAL A 170 -0.29 -3.94 -9.60
N HIS A 171 0.16 -3.24 -10.64
CA HIS A 171 -0.16 -1.83 -10.85
C HIS A 171 -1.37 -1.70 -11.79
N LEU A 172 -2.53 -1.30 -11.24
CA LEU A 172 -3.81 -1.29 -11.97
C LEU A 172 -3.77 -0.47 -13.27
N GLY A 173 -3.04 0.66 -13.27
CA GLY A 173 -2.98 1.57 -14.42
C GLY A 173 -2.17 1.05 -15.62
N SER A 174 -1.40 -0.03 -15.46
CA SER A 174 -0.51 -0.55 -16.53
C SER A 174 -0.63 -2.05 -16.75
N TRP A 175 -1.42 -2.77 -15.95
CA TRP A 175 -1.66 -4.20 -16.18
C TRP A 175 -2.27 -4.43 -17.57
N ARG A 176 -3.40 -3.76 -17.83
CA ARG A 176 -4.06 -3.70 -19.14
C ARG A 176 -4.61 -2.30 -19.38
N ARG A 177 -4.48 -1.85 -20.62
CA ARG A 177 -5.07 -0.61 -21.15
C ARG A 177 -5.91 -0.94 -22.38
N VAL A 178 -6.79 -0.02 -22.76
CA VAL A 178 -7.71 -0.18 -23.89
C VAL A 178 -7.17 0.62 -25.09
N PRO A 179 -6.52 -0.02 -26.08
CA PRO A 179 -5.92 0.69 -27.21
C PRO A 179 -6.93 1.49 -28.04
N GLU A 180 -8.14 0.94 -28.20
CA GLU A 180 -9.24 1.54 -28.96
C GLU A 180 -9.74 2.86 -28.32
N GLU A 181 -9.48 3.04 -27.03
CA GLU A 181 -9.86 4.22 -26.25
C GLU A 181 -8.63 5.05 -25.85
N GLY A 182 -7.65 5.16 -26.75
CA GLY A 182 -6.49 6.01 -26.57
C GLY A 182 -5.54 5.53 -25.47
N ASN A 183 -5.40 4.21 -25.29
CA ASN A 183 -4.59 3.58 -24.25
C ASN A 183 -4.96 4.01 -22.82
N ARG A 184 -6.25 4.29 -22.56
CA ARG A 184 -6.71 4.53 -21.19
C ARG A 184 -6.51 3.28 -20.31
N PRO A 185 -6.27 3.44 -18.99
CA PRO A 185 -6.35 2.34 -18.07
C PRO A 185 -7.78 1.78 -17.99
N LEU A 186 -7.89 0.52 -17.56
CA LEU A 186 -9.18 -0.06 -17.19
C LEU A 186 -9.74 0.65 -15.96
N THR A 187 -11.06 0.74 -15.89
CA THR A 187 -11.78 1.15 -14.68
C THR A 187 -11.79 0.02 -13.64
N TYR A 188 -12.05 0.34 -12.37
CA TYR A 188 -12.16 -0.65 -11.30
C TYR A 188 -13.15 -1.78 -11.64
N ARG A 189 -14.28 -1.45 -12.29
CA ARG A 189 -15.27 -2.45 -12.71
C ARG A 189 -14.77 -3.36 -13.83
N GLU A 190 -14.10 -2.80 -14.82
CA GLU A 190 -13.57 -3.59 -15.95
C GLU A 190 -12.44 -4.52 -15.49
N ILE A 191 -11.53 -4.01 -14.65
CA ILE A 191 -10.39 -4.80 -14.17
C ILE A 191 -10.82 -5.86 -13.15
N ALA A 192 -11.86 -5.64 -12.34
CA ALA A 192 -12.36 -6.62 -11.37
C ALA A 192 -12.61 -8.00 -12.02
N HIS A 193 -13.36 -8.03 -13.12
CA HIS A 193 -13.68 -9.29 -13.81
C HIS A 193 -12.46 -9.92 -14.49
N GLN A 194 -11.67 -9.11 -15.21
CA GLN A 194 -10.52 -9.62 -15.94
C GLN A 194 -9.42 -10.13 -15.01
N LEU A 195 -9.11 -9.37 -13.95
CA LEU A 195 -8.07 -9.72 -13.01
C LEU A 195 -8.47 -10.92 -12.16
N ALA A 196 -9.71 -10.97 -11.66
CA ALA A 196 -10.14 -12.14 -10.89
C ALA A 196 -10.16 -13.42 -11.72
N GLY A 197 -10.61 -13.34 -12.99
CA GLY A 197 -10.54 -14.47 -13.92
C GLY A 197 -9.10 -14.93 -14.15
N TYR A 198 -8.19 -13.99 -14.39
CA TYR A 198 -6.77 -14.27 -14.61
C TYR A 198 -6.10 -14.87 -13.38
N VAL A 199 -6.28 -14.26 -12.21
CA VAL A 199 -5.72 -14.69 -10.92
C VAL A 199 -6.19 -16.10 -10.55
N LYS A 200 -7.48 -16.38 -10.73
CA LYS A 200 -8.07 -17.68 -10.45
C LYS A 200 -7.60 -18.76 -11.42
N GLU A 201 -7.52 -18.43 -12.71
CA GLU A 201 -6.92 -19.34 -13.70
C GLU A 201 -5.48 -19.67 -13.32
N MET A 202 -4.70 -18.65 -12.97
CA MET A 202 -3.30 -18.77 -12.60
C MET A 202 -3.06 -19.42 -11.24
N GLY A 203 -4.06 -19.52 -10.35
CA GLY A 203 -3.91 -20.14 -9.04
C GLY A 203 -3.23 -19.25 -7.98
N TYR A 204 -3.28 -17.92 -8.13
CA TYR A 204 -2.89 -17.03 -7.03
C TYR A 204 -4.02 -16.94 -5.99
N THR A 205 -3.63 -16.66 -4.75
CA THR A 205 -4.55 -16.54 -3.60
C THR A 205 -4.91 -15.10 -3.28
N HIS A 206 -4.00 -14.19 -3.59
CA HIS A 206 -4.08 -12.77 -3.23
C HIS A 206 -3.60 -11.93 -4.41
N VAL A 207 -4.14 -10.71 -4.50
CA VAL A 207 -3.54 -9.62 -5.26
C VAL A 207 -2.98 -8.60 -4.29
N GLU A 208 -1.80 -8.08 -4.59
CA GLU A 208 -1.23 -6.91 -3.90
C GLU A 208 -1.22 -5.75 -4.88
N LEU A 209 -1.92 -4.67 -4.52
CA LEU A 209 -2.03 -3.50 -5.36
C LEU A 209 -0.95 -2.49 -4.96
N LEU A 210 -0.15 -2.04 -5.93
CA LEU A 210 0.60 -0.79 -5.77
C LEU A 210 -0.33 0.34 -5.35
N PRO A 211 0.17 1.41 -4.70
CA PRO A 211 -0.69 2.31 -3.94
C PRO A 211 -1.84 2.89 -4.75
N ILE A 212 -3.06 2.61 -4.30
CA ILE A 212 -4.30 3.11 -4.89
C ILE A 212 -4.78 4.40 -4.23
N LEU A 213 -4.07 4.92 -3.23
CA LEU A 213 -4.34 6.22 -2.61
C LEU A 213 -4.30 7.32 -3.68
N GLU A 214 -5.09 8.37 -3.54
CA GLU A 214 -5.07 9.47 -4.52
C GLU A 214 -3.69 10.14 -4.54
N HIS A 215 -3.11 10.25 -5.73
CA HIS A 215 -1.76 10.75 -5.97
C HIS A 215 -1.72 11.63 -7.22
N PRO A 216 -0.92 12.72 -7.27
CA PRO A 216 -0.97 13.69 -8.36
C PRO A 216 -0.24 13.23 -9.62
N PHE A 217 0.71 12.29 -9.51
CA PHE A 217 1.63 11.95 -10.59
C PHE A 217 1.76 10.45 -10.84
N ASP A 218 1.43 10.00 -12.05
CA ASP A 218 1.45 8.58 -12.45
C ASP A 218 2.85 7.96 -12.34
N GLY A 219 3.90 8.75 -12.62
CA GLY A 219 5.29 8.28 -12.54
C GLY A 219 5.80 8.03 -11.11
N SER A 220 5.03 8.40 -10.09
CA SER A 220 5.30 7.97 -8.70
C SER A 220 4.82 6.55 -8.41
N TRP A 221 4.07 5.94 -9.34
CA TRP A 221 3.42 4.64 -9.21
C TRP A 221 2.43 4.54 -8.04
N GLY A 222 2.08 5.68 -7.43
CA GLY A 222 1.21 5.78 -6.26
C GLY A 222 1.97 6.14 -4.96
N TYR A 223 3.30 5.98 -4.91
CA TYR A 223 4.09 6.18 -3.69
C TYR A 223 4.24 7.64 -3.24
N GLN A 224 3.65 8.60 -3.97
CA GLN A 224 3.58 10.01 -3.56
C GLN A 224 2.13 10.42 -3.35
N ALA A 225 1.51 9.88 -2.31
CA ALA A 225 0.10 10.07 -2.01
C ALA A 225 -0.23 11.47 -1.43
N VAL A 226 -1.39 11.99 -1.79
CA VAL A 226 -1.98 13.23 -1.25
C VAL A 226 -3.38 13.00 -0.65
N GLY A 227 -4.13 12.00 -1.11
CA GLY A 227 -5.44 11.63 -0.58
C GLY A 227 -5.41 10.26 0.09
N TYR A 228 -5.16 10.25 1.40
CA TYR A 228 -4.95 9.03 2.21
C TYR A 228 -6.24 8.25 2.53
N TYR A 229 -7.39 8.86 2.26
CA TYR A 229 -8.72 8.33 2.55
C TYR A 229 -9.57 8.15 1.28
N ALA A 230 -8.95 8.12 0.10
CA ALA A 230 -9.65 7.95 -1.16
C ALA A 230 -8.90 7.04 -2.12
N PRO A 231 -9.60 6.10 -2.79
CA PRO A 231 -9.03 5.43 -3.94
C PRO A 231 -8.88 6.45 -5.07
N THR A 232 -7.82 6.32 -5.87
CA THR A 232 -7.56 7.25 -6.95
C THR A 232 -8.71 7.27 -7.94
N SER A 233 -9.10 8.47 -8.33
CA SER A 233 -10.17 8.75 -9.28
C SER A 233 -9.84 8.34 -10.72
N ARG A 234 -8.60 7.92 -10.99
CA ARG A 234 -8.13 7.47 -12.32
C ARG A 234 -8.94 6.32 -12.89
N TYR A 235 -9.43 5.43 -12.03
CA TYR A 235 -10.08 4.18 -12.44
C TYR A 235 -11.57 4.14 -12.11
N GLY A 236 -12.14 5.20 -11.53
CA GLY A 236 -13.56 5.28 -11.21
C GLY A 236 -13.82 5.91 -9.85
N SER A 237 -15.03 5.67 -9.34
CA SER A 237 -15.48 6.17 -8.05
C SER A 237 -15.08 5.25 -6.89
N PRO A 238 -15.17 5.72 -5.63
CA PRO A 238 -15.09 4.89 -4.44
C PRO A 238 -16.00 3.65 -4.47
N GLU A 239 -17.21 3.79 -4.99
CA GLU A 239 -18.17 2.69 -5.14
C GLU A 239 -17.66 1.62 -6.11
N ASP A 240 -16.95 2.02 -7.17
CA ASP A 240 -16.37 1.09 -8.13
C ASP A 240 -15.17 0.34 -7.53
N PHE A 241 -14.39 0.97 -6.66
CA PHE A 241 -13.32 0.28 -5.92
C PHE A 241 -13.87 -0.69 -4.87
N ALA A 242 -14.93 -0.31 -4.14
CA ALA A 242 -15.64 -1.23 -3.25
C ALA A 242 -16.18 -2.46 -4.00
N TYR A 243 -16.76 -2.23 -5.19
CA TYR A 243 -17.18 -3.31 -6.09
C TYR A 243 -16.01 -4.22 -6.49
N PHE A 244 -14.85 -3.64 -6.84
CA PHE A 244 -13.66 -4.40 -7.19
C PHE A 244 -13.24 -5.35 -6.05
N VAL A 245 -13.12 -4.85 -4.83
CA VAL A 245 -12.72 -5.67 -3.68
C VAL A 245 -13.77 -6.74 -3.38
N GLY A 246 -15.05 -6.36 -3.29
CA GLY A 246 -16.13 -7.31 -3.04
C GLY A 246 -16.21 -8.42 -4.09
N TYR A 247 -16.01 -8.10 -5.37
CA TYR A 247 -16.00 -9.09 -6.44
C TYR A 247 -14.80 -10.04 -6.35
N LEU A 248 -13.61 -9.56 -5.97
CA LEU A 248 -12.46 -10.43 -5.75
C LEU A 248 -12.70 -11.40 -4.58
N HIS A 249 -13.30 -10.92 -3.49
CA HIS A 249 -13.69 -11.77 -2.36
C HIS A 249 -14.71 -12.85 -2.76
N GLU A 250 -15.72 -12.52 -3.57
CA GLU A 250 -16.66 -13.49 -4.13
C GLU A 250 -15.95 -14.57 -4.99
N GLN A 251 -14.83 -14.21 -5.60
CA GLN A 251 -13.99 -15.16 -6.35
C GLN A 251 -12.97 -15.91 -5.48
N GLY A 252 -12.94 -15.63 -4.17
CA GLY A 252 -12.05 -16.28 -3.22
C GLY A 252 -10.62 -15.75 -3.24
N ILE A 253 -10.43 -14.49 -3.64
CA ILE A 253 -9.12 -13.84 -3.81
C ILE A 253 -9.01 -12.71 -2.80
N GLY A 254 -7.93 -12.69 -2.01
CA GLY A 254 -7.68 -11.61 -1.05
C GLY A 254 -7.03 -10.38 -1.69
N VAL A 255 -7.24 -9.21 -1.10
CA VAL A 255 -6.73 -7.92 -1.60
C VAL A 255 -5.84 -7.25 -0.56
N PHE A 256 -4.55 -7.15 -0.88
CA PHE A 256 -3.59 -6.33 -0.13
C PHE A 256 -3.37 -5.00 -0.83
N LEU A 257 -3.15 -3.96 -0.03
CA LEU A 257 -2.88 -2.62 -0.53
C LEU A 257 -1.52 -2.15 -0.04
N ASP A 258 -0.73 -1.60 -0.95
CA ASP A 258 0.42 -0.80 -0.59
C ASP A 258 -0.05 0.52 0.04
N TRP A 259 0.32 0.69 1.30
CA TRP A 259 0.01 1.85 2.11
C TRP A 259 1.29 2.62 2.40
N VAL A 260 1.23 3.95 2.26
CA VAL A 260 2.43 4.79 2.17
C VAL A 260 2.53 5.75 3.37
N PRO A 261 2.79 5.27 4.61
CA PRO A 261 2.90 6.12 5.79
C PRO A 261 4.27 6.79 5.93
N ALA A 262 5.25 6.44 5.09
CA ALA A 262 6.64 6.86 5.28
C ALA A 262 6.88 8.34 4.95
N HIS A 263 6.20 8.86 3.93
CA HIS A 263 6.42 10.22 3.43
C HIS A 263 5.27 10.71 2.55
N PHE A 264 5.26 12.00 2.20
CA PHE A 264 4.30 12.62 1.28
C PHE A 264 4.95 13.74 0.44
N PRO A 265 4.44 14.07 -0.75
CA PRO A 265 5.07 15.05 -1.64
C PRO A 265 4.83 16.50 -1.20
N LYS A 266 5.59 17.43 -1.78
CA LYS A 266 5.55 18.88 -1.48
C LYS A 266 4.44 19.64 -2.23
N ASP A 267 3.52 18.93 -2.88
CA ASP A 267 2.41 19.51 -3.62
C ASP A 267 1.59 20.50 -2.77
N ALA A 268 1.45 21.72 -3.27
CA ALA A 268 0.83 22.82 -2.51
C ALA A 268 -0.62 22.54 -2.11
N HIS A 269 -1.35 21.72 -2.87
CA HIS A 269 -2.73 21.34 -2.57
C HIS A 269 -2.84 20.27 -1.46
N GLY A 270 -1.77 19.49 -1.24
CA GLY A 270 -1.72 18.40 -0.26
C GLY A 270 -1.32 18.86 1.15
N LEU A 271 -0.69 17.97 1.92
CA LEU A 271 -0.43 18.15 3.35
C LEU A 271 0.71 19.13 3.69
N ALA A 272 1.58 19.44 2.73
CA ALA A 272 2.76 20.27 2.95
C ALA A 272 2.39 21.66 3.50
N PHE A 273 2.99 22.07 4.63
CA PHE A 273 2.79 23.38 5.23
C PHE A 273 1.29 23.76 5.41
N PHE A 274 0.48 22.79 5.85
CA PHE A 274 -0.97 22.77 5.66
C PHE A 274 -1.69 24.03 6.14
N ASP A 275 -1.40 24.49 7.36
CA ASP A 275 -2.03 25.65 8.00
C ASP A 275 -1.11 26.88 8.05
N GLY A 276 -0.05 26.88 7.25
CA GLY A 276 1.01 27.87 7.28
C GLY A 276 2.08 27.60 8.34
N THR A 277 2.16 26.37 8.85
CA THR A 277 3.26 25.82 9.65
C THR A 277 3.59 24.41 9.20
N HIS A 278 4.71 23.86 9.69
CA HIS A 278 5.02 22.43 9.57
C HIS A 278 4.07 21.61 10.46
N LEU A 279 2.89 21.30 9.90
CA LEU A 279 1.77 20.70 10.61
C LEU A 279 1.89 19.17 10.61
N TYR A 280 1.87 18.58 9.42
CA TYR A 280 1.97 17.14 9.20
C TYR A 280 3.43 16.69 9.17
N GLU A 281 4.31 17.48 8.56
CA GLU A 281 5.75 17.26 8.52
C GLU A 281 6.46 17.76 9.78
N HIS A 282 7.62 17.20 10.08
CA HIS A 282 8.46 17.71 11.16
C HIS A 282 9.15 19.03 10.75
N ALA A 283 9.19 20.02 11.65
CA ALA A 283 9.72 21.35 11.34
C ALA A 283 11.24 21.40 11.11
N ASP A 284 11.99 20.54 11.79
CA ASP A 284 13.43 20.34 11.51
C ASP A 284 13.59 19.50 10.22
N PRO A 285 14.15 20.06 9.13
CA PRO A 285 14.27 19.35 7.86
C PRO A 285 15.18 18.11 7.94
N ARG A 286 16.09 18.06 8.92
CA ARG A 286 16.93 16.86 9.17
C ARG A 286 16.12 15.65 9.62
N ARG A 287 14.90 15.87 10.12
CA ARG A 287 13.91 14.84 10.49
C ARG A 287 12.67 14.86 9.59
N GLY A 288 12.40 15.98 8.92
CA GLY A 288 11.17 16.26 8.19
C GLY A 288 11.24 16.12 6.68
N GLU A 289 12.41 15.84 6.09
CA GLU A 289 12.54 15.69 4.63
C GLU A 289 13.39 14.47 4.24
N HIS A 290 12.99 13.74 3.19
CA HIS A 290 13.86 12.79 2.51
C HIS A 290 14.67 13.52 1.41
N PRO A 291 15.99 13.69 1.60
CA PRO A 291 16.79 14.54 0.70
C PRO A 291 16.86 14.01 -0.73
N ASP A 292 16.99 12.69 -0.92
CA ASP A 292 17.10 12.08 -2.25
C ASP A 292 15.76 11.99 -3.00
N TRP A 293 14.63 12.04 -2.27
CA TRP A 293 13.29 11.91 -2.85
C TRP A 293 12.59 13.25 -3.04
N GLY A 294 13.08 14.31 -2.39
CA GLY A 294 12.43 15.63 -2.41
C GLY A 294 11.06 15.67 -1.72
N THR A 295 10.78 14.71 -0.84
CA THR A 295 9.49 14.55 -0.13
C THR A 295 9.59 14.89 1.36
N LEU A 296 8.45 15.02 2.02
CA LEU A 296 8.32 15.36 3.44
C LEU A 296 8.01 14.12 4.28
N ILE A 297 8.55 14.07 5.50
CA ILE A 297 8.38 12.99 6.46
C ILE A 297 7.35 13.42 7.52
N PHE A 298 6.39 12.56 7.80
CA PHE A 298 5.39 12.79 8.84
C PHE A 298 6.04 12.97 10.22
N ASN A 299 5.49 13.88 11.01
CA ASN A 299 5.83 14.05 12.41
C ASN A 299 5.11 13.01 13.28
N TYR A 300 5.63 11.79 13.31
CA TYR A 300 5.04 10.66 14.06
C TYR A 300 4.85 10.92 15.57
N GLY A 301 5.63 11.85 16.13
CA GLY A 301 5.54 12.26 17.53
C GLY A 301 4.31 13.12 17.84
N ARG A 302 3.68 13.71 16.82
CA ARG A 302 2.50 14.57 16.99
C ARG A 302 1.22 13.73 16.98
N ASN A 303 0.41 13.88 18.03
CA ASN A 303 -0.77 13.04 18.28
C ASN A 303 -1.74 13.01 17.10
N GLU A 304 -2.10 14.16 16.54
CA GLU A 304 -3.09 14.25 15.47
C GLU A 304 -2.54 13.73 14.13
N VAL A 305 -1.22 13.86 13.89
CA VAL A 305 -0.55 13.28 12.71
C VAL A 305 -0.51 11.76 12.82
N ARG A 306 -0.14 11.25 14.01
CA ARG A 306 -0.20 9.82 14.30
C ARG A 306 -1.61 9.28 14.12
N ASN A 307 -2.63 10.00 14.62
CA ASN A 307 -4.03 9.59 14.48
C ASN A 307 -4.51 9.65 13.02
N PHE A 308 -4.06 10.63 12.23
CA PHE A 308 -4.35 10.71 10.80
C PHE A 308 -3.87 9.45 10.07
N LEU A 309 -2.64 9.01 10.33
CA LEU A 309 -2.09 7.80 9.70
C LEU A 309 -2.77 6.53 10.22
N LEU A 310 -2.90 6.37 11.54
CA LEU A 310 -3.59 5.22 12.13
C LEU A 310 -5.05 5.10 11.64
N GLY A 311 -5.73 6.23 11.49
CA GLY A 311 -7.07 6.30 10.93
C GLY A 311 -7.12 5.89 9.46
N SER A 312 -6.12 6.27 8.66
CA SER A 312 -6.04 5.90 7.22
C SER A 312 -5.83 4.40 7.05
N ALA A 313 -4.95 3.80 7.85
CA ALA A 313 -4.78 2.35 7.87
C ALA A 313 -6.10 1.62 8.18
N LEU A 314 -6.76 1.97 9.29
CA LEU A 314 -8.03 1.36 9.67
C LEU A 314 -9.13 1.63 8.65
N PHE A 315 -9.13 2.79 8.00
CA PHE A 315 -10.10 3.14 6.98
C PHE A 315 -10.11 2.17 5.81
N TRP A 316 -8.94 1.77 5.29
CA TRP A 316 -8.86 0.81 4.19
C TRP A 316 -9.38 -0.58 4.58
N LEU A 317 -9.09 -1.02 5.80
CA LEU A 317 -9.52 -2.31 6.32
C LEU A 317 -11.01 -2.33 6.74
N ASP A 318 -11.54 -1.23 7.27
CA ASP A 318 -12.92 -1.07 7.73
C ASP A 318 -13.88 -0.74 6.59
N ARG A 319 -13.54 0.24 5.74
CA ARG A 319 -14.46 0.80 4.73
C ARG A 319 -14.33 0.20 3.36
N TYR A 320 -13.17 -0.39 3.03
CA TYR A 320 -12.95 -1.06 1.76
C TYR A 320 -12.67 -2.55 1.89
N HIS A 321 -12.76 -3.10 3.10
CA HIS A 321 -12.58 -4.53 3.39
C HIS A 321 -11.25 -5.12 2.93
N ALA A 322 -10.19 -4.30 2.74
CA ALA A 322 -8.88 -4.84 2.40
C ALA A 322 -8.42 -5.91 3.40
N ASP A 323 -7.72 -6.93 2.92
CA ASP A 323 -7.27 -8.07 3.73
C ASP A 323 -5.92 -7.84 4.39
N GLY A 324 -5.20 -6.80 3.97
CA GLY A 324 -3.91 -6.47 4.54
C GLY A 324 -3.29 -5.23 3.92
N LEU A 325 -2.29 -4.71 4.62
CA LEU A 325 -1.54 -3.51 4.21
C LEU A 325 -0.05 -3.84 4.14
N ARG A 326 0.57 -3.50 3.02
CA ARG A 326 2.02 -3.55 2.84
C ARG A 326 2.61 -2.15 2.99
N VAL A 327 3.66 -2.02 3.79
CA VAL A 327 4.37 -0.76 4.04
C VAL A 327 5.72 -0.83 3.34
N ASP A 328 5.90 0.05 2.35
CA ASP A 328 7.15 0.27 1.65
C ASP A 328 8.17 1.01 2.51
N ALA A 329 9.45 0.74 2.25
CA ALA A 329 10.60 1.47 2.76
C ALA A 329 10.55 1.72 4.27
N VAL A 330 10.21 0.72 5.08
CA VAL A 330 10.11 0.84 6.55
C VAL A 330 11.43 1.34 7.15
N ALA A 331 12.57 1.00 6.53
CA ALA A 331 13.88 1.53 6.90
C ALA A 331 13.94 3.07 6.88
N SER A 332 13.25 3.71 5.94
CA SER A 332 13.21 5.18 5.82
C SER A 332 12.51 5.84 7.02
N MET A 333 11.63 5.09 7.68
CA MET A 333 10.93 5.52 8.89
C MET A 333 11.76 5.26 10.14
N LEU A 334 12.41 4.10 10.23
CA LEU A 334 13.12 3.61 11.42
C LEU A 334 14.40 4.38 11.73
N TYR A 335 15.07 4.96 10.74
CA TYR A 335 16.39 5.55 10.89
C TYR A 335 16.40 7.07 10.65
N LEU A 336 16.89 7.82 11.64
CA LEU A 336 17.08 9.27 11.58
C LEU A 336 18.17 9.68 10.58
N ASP A 337 19.10 8.77 10.26
CA ASP A 337 20.19 8.96 9.30
C ASP A 337 19.94 8.34 7.93
N TYR A 338 18.71 7.86 7.66
CA TYR A 338 18.36 7.27 6.36
C TYR A 338 18.63 8.25 5.21
N SER A 339 19.51 7.85 4.28
CA SER A 339 19.98 8.67 3.16
C SER A 339 20.57 10.03 3.56
N ARG A 340 21.22 10.12 4.72
CA ARG A 340 21.87 11.35 5.22
C ARG A 340 23.34 11.12 5.52
N ARG A 341 24.18 12.12 5.24
CA ARG A 341 25.62 12.07 5.59
C ARG A 341 25.84 12.42 7.06
N PRO A 342 27.02 12.06 7.63
CA PRO A 342 27.41 12.54 8.95
C PRO A 342 27.30 14.07 9.05
N GLY A 343 26.59 14.55 10.08
CA GLY A 343 26.32 15.98 10.30
C GLY A 343 25.01 16.51 9.67
N GLU A 344 24.34 15.72 8.83
CA GLU A 344 23.06 16.08 8.20
C GLU A 344 21.84 15.54 8.98
N TRP A 345 22.06 14.85 10.12
CA TRP A 345 21.01 14.28 10.98
C TRP A 345 21.28 14.54 12.47
N VAL A 346 20.30 14.28 13.33
CA VAL A 346 20.39 14.46 14.80
C VAL A 346 20.01 13.15 15.49
N PRO A 347 20.78 12.69 16.48
CA PRO A 347 20.45 11.47 17.22
C PRO A 347 19.21 11.62 18.10
N ASN A 348 18.64 10.47 18.45
CA ASN A 348 17.54 10.39 19.42
C ASN A 348 18.01 10.74 20.84
N ILE A 349 17.06 10.78 21.78
CA ILE A 349 17.33 11.15 23.19
C ILE A 349 18.32 10.22 23.91
N TYR A 350 18.61 9.03 23.36
CA TYR A 350 19.57 8.06 23.88
C TYR A 350 20.91 8.06 23.12
N GLY A 351 21.07 8.93 22.12
CA GLY A 351 22.29 9.05 21.31
C GLY A 351 22.36 8.12 20.09
N GLY A 352 21.33 7.32 19.82
CA GLY A 352 21.26 6.43 18.67
C GLY A 352 20.62 7.06 17.43
N ASN A 353 20.58 6.31 16.33
CA ASN A 353 19.95 6.73 15.07
C ASN A 353 18.51 6.22 14.90
N GLU A 354 17.97 5.51 15.88
CA GLU A 354 16.62 4.97 15.84
C GLU A 354 15.60 6.10 16.00
N ASN A 355 14.61 6.15 15.10
CA ASN A 355 13.49 7.09 15.17
C ASN A 355 12.41 6.53 16.10
N LEU A 356 12.53 6.85 17.39
CA LEU A 356 11.68 6.30 18.46
C LEU A 356 10.18 6.57 18.23
N GLU A 357 9.85 7.75 17.69
CA GLU A 357 8.47 8.12 17.40
C GLU A 357 7.87 7.30 16.24
N ALA A 358 8.67 6.99 15.22
CA ALA A 358 8.24 6.11 14.12
C ALA A 358 8.08 4.66 14.60
N ILE A 359 9.00 4.16 15.44
CA ILE A 359 8.90 2.82 16.05
C ILE A 359 7.61 2.71 16.86
N ALA A 360 7.35 3.67 17.75
CA ALA A 360 6.13 3.69 18.56
C ALA A 360 4.85 3.77 17.69
N PHE A 361 4.90 4.52 16.59
CA PHE A 361 3.81 4.57 15.62
C PHE A 361 3.57 3.21 14.95
N LEU A 362 4.61 2.54 14.44
CA LEU A 362 4.51 1.24 13.78
C LEU A 362 3.98 0.15 14.72
N GLN A 363 4.44 0.14 15.97
CA GLN A 363 3.93 -0.77 17.00
C GLN A 363 2.44 -0.52 17.25
N ARG A 364 2.04 0.75 17.42
CA ARG A 364 0.64 1.12 17.62
C ARG A 364 -0.24 0.78 16.41
N PHE A 365 0.27 0.99 15.20
CA PHE A 365 -0.39 0.64 13.94
C PHE A 365 -0.71 -0.86 13.91
N ASN A 366 0.29 -1.70 14.14
CA ASN A 366 0.10 -3.15 14.15
C ASN A 366 -0.84 -3.60 15.27
N GLU A 367 -0.71 -3.04 16.48
CA GLU A 367 -1.63 -3.32 17.59
C GLU A 367 -3.09 -3.01 17.24
N TRP A 368 -3.34 -1.86 16.61
CA TRP A 368 -4.69 -1.47 16.22
C TRP A 368 -5.24 -2.32 15.08
N VAL A 369 -4.45 -2.60 14.04
CA VAL A 369 -4.88 -3.45 12.93
C VAL A 369 -5.27 -4.84 13.43
N HIS A 370 -4.41 -5.48 14.22
CA HIS A 370 -4.67 -6.84 14.72
C HIS A 370 -5.83 -6.91 15.73
N ALA A 371 -6.05 -5.85 16.51
CA ALA A 371 -7.13 -5.81 17.49
C ALA A 371 -8.49 -5.45 16.88
N LEU A 372 -8.53 -4.54 15.90
CA LEU A 372 -9.76 -3.96 15.37
C LEU A 372 -10.19 -4.58 14.03
N CYS A 373 -9.27 -5.20 13.31
CA CYS A 373 -9.53 -5.85 12.02
C CYS A 373 -9.03 -7.32 12.04
N PRO A 374 -9.67 -8.22 12.83
CA PRO A 374 -9.20 -9.59 12.98
C PRO A 374 -8.99 -10.31 11.64
N GLY A 375 -7.85 -10.98 11.51
CA GLY A 375 -7.47 -11.69 10.28
C GLY A 375 -6.87 -10.81 9.18
N ALA A 376 -6.89 -9.49 9.31
CA ALA A 376 -6.08 -8.64 8.43
C ALA A 376 -4.59 -8.85 8.73
N VAL A 377 -3.74 -8.74 7.71
CA VAL A 377 -2.29 -8.88 7.86
C VAL A 377 -1.56 -7.59 7.55
N THR A 378 -0.39 -7.43 8.14
CA THR A 378 0.50 -6.31 7.85
C THR A 378 1.84 -6.83 7.34
N ILE A 379 2.34 -6.24 6.26
CA ILE A 379 3.53 -6.68 5.55
C ILE A 379 4.55 -5.52 5.54
N ALA A 380 5.79 -5.79 5.92
CA ALA A 380 6.86 -4.79 5.89
C ALA A 380 7.89 -5.11 4.80
N GLU A 381 8.23 -4.11 3.98
CA GLU A 381 9.52 -4.08 3.31
C GLU A 381 10.50 -3.28 4.16
N GLU A 382 11.44 -4.00 4.74
CA GLU A 382 12.47 -3.44 5.61
C GLU A 382 13.80 -4.03 5.14
N SER A 383 14.62 -3.20 4.51
CA SER A 383 15.82 -3.58 3.77
C SER A 383 17.11 -3.48 4.59
N THR A 384 17.04 -3.15 5.87
CA THR A 384 18.15 -3.32 6.82
C THR A 384 17.99 -4.63 7.61
N ALA A 385 18.92 -4.86 8.54
CA ALA A 385 18.88 -6.00 9.43
C ALA A 385 18.10 -5.69 10.73
N TRP A 386 17.04 -4.86 10.67
CA TRP A 386 16.23 -4.57 11.86
C TRP A 386 15.64 -5.89 12.40
N PRO A 387 15.84 -6.22 13.69
CA PRO A 387 15.38 -7.49 14.24
C PRO A 387 13.89 -7.42 14.62
N MET A 388 13.23 -8.57 14.61
CA MET A 388 11.88 -8.76 15.13
C MET A 388 10.82 -7.88 14.44
N VAL A 389 10.99 -7.62 13.14
CA VAL A 389 10.02 -6.82 12.35
C VAL A 389 8.65 -7.49 12.36
N SER A 390 8.62 -8.80 12.14
CA SER A 390 7.39 -9.61 12.06
C SER A 390 7.10 -10.40 13.34
N ARG A 391 7.50 -9.84 14.50
CA ARG A 391 7.24 -10.41 15.83
C ARG A 391 6.34 -9.50 16.66
N PRO A 392 5.60 -10.06 17.64
CA PRO A 392 4.68 -9.27 18.47
C PRO A 392 5.33 -8.11 19.22
N THR A 393 4.60 -7.01 19.38
CA THR A 393 5.09 -5.80 20.06
C THR A 393 5.44 -6.03 21.54
N TYR A 394 4.71 -6.92 22.22
CA TYR A 394 4.99 -7.29 23.62
C TYR A 394 6.30 -8.09 23.81
N LEU A 395 6.92 -8.59 22.73
CA LEU A 395 8.26 -9.19 22.74
C LEU A 395 9.35 -8.20 22.28
N GLY A 396 8.99 -6.95 22.00
CA GLY A 396 9.89 -5.93 21.46
C GLY A 396 9.94 -5.85 19.93
N GLY A 397 9.06 -6.58 19.23
CA GLY A 397 8.96 -6.49 17.77
C GLY A 397 8.21 -5.25 17.28
N LEU A 398 8.17 -5.06 15.95
CA LEU A 398 7.37 -3.99 15.32
C LEU A 398 5.89 -4.37 15.15
N GLY A 399 5.56 -5.66 15.24
CA GLY A 399 4.19 -6.17 15.18
C GLY A 399 3.68 -6.56 13.80
N PHE A 400 4.51 -6.50 12.75
CA PHE A 400 4.08 -6.91 11.42
C PHE A 400 3.74 -8.42 11.39
N THR A 401 2.84 -8.83 10.50
CA THR A 401 2.59 -10.25 10.26
C THR A 401 3.71 -10.87 9.44
N PHE A 402 4.16 -10.17 8.40
CA PHE A 402 5.20 -10.65 7.48
C PHE A 402 6.27 -9.59 7.20
N LYS A 403 7.46 -10.04 6.79
CA LYS A 403 8.56 -9.22 6.27
C LYS A 403 8.94 -9.70 4.87
N TRP A 404 9.18 -8.81 3.92
CA TRP A 404 9.81 -9.15 2.64
C TRP A 404 11.27 -9.59 2.84
N ASN A 405 11.66 -10.74 2.27
CA ASN A 405 13.03 -11.24 2.34
C ASN A 405 13.91 -10.62 1.26
N MET A 406 14.31 -9.36 1.46
CA MET A 406 15.15 -8.62 0.52
C MET A 406 16.55 -9.25 0.36
N GLY A 407 17.06 -9.93 1.40
CA GLY A 407 18.32 -10.66 1.32
C GLY A 407 18.24 -11.85 0.36
N TRP A 408 17.22 -12.70 0.53
CA TRP A 408 16.94 -13.81 -0.40
C TRP A 408 16.76 -13.30 -1.84
N MET A 409 15.97 -12.24 -2.04
CA MET A 409 15.71 -11.68 -3.37
C MET A 409 17.02 -11.24 -4.05
N ASN A 410 17.83 -10.43 -3.35
CA ASN A 410 19.08 -9.90 -3.88
C ASN A 410 20.09 -11.00 -4.20
N ASP A 411 20.29 -11.94 -3.27
CA ASP A 411 21.26 -13.03 -3.45
C ASP A 411 20.80 -13.96 -4.58
N THR A 412 19.51 -14.32 -4.62
CA THR A 412 18.95 -15.22 -5.64
C THR A 412 19.01 -14.60 -7.03
N LEU A 413 18.59 -13.35 -7.21
CA LEU A 413 18.64 -12.70 -8.53
C LEU A 413 20.08 -12.49 -9.02
N ARG A 414 21.00 -12.14 -8.11
CA ARG A 414 22.44 -12.02 -8.43
C ARG A 414 23.02 -13.37 -8.85
N TYR A 415 22.68 -14.45 -8.15
CA TYR A 415 23.11 -15.80 -8.48
C TYR A 415 22.58 -16.23 -9.85
N MET A 416 21.28 -16.02 -10.09
CA MET A 416 20.62 -16.41 -11.34
C MET A 416 21.14 -15.61 -12.54
N ALA A 417 21.54 -14.35 -12.36
CA ALA A 417 22.10 -13.51 -13.43
C ALA A 417 23.54 -13.91 -13.85
N LYS A 418 24.26 -14.69 -13.04
CA LYS A 418 25.61 -15.16 -13.38
C LYS A 418 25.54 -16.23 -14.45
N ASP A 419 26.50 -16.19 -15.38
CA ASP A 419 26.76 -17.30 -16.29
C ASP A 419 26.91 -18.62 -15.47
N PRO A 420 26.24 -19.72 -15.89
CA PRO A 420 26.26 -20.98 -15.15
C PRO A 420 27.66 -21.47 -14.77
N ILE A 421 28.70 -21.21 -15.56
CA ILE A 421 30.07 -21.65 -15.23
C ILE A 421 30.65 -20.97 -13.98
N TYR A 422 30.17 -19.77 -13.65
CA TYR A 422 30.64 -19.00 -12.50
C TYR A 422 29.81 -19.23 -11.23
N ARG A 423 28.62 -19.84 -11.34
CA ARG A 423 27.72 -20.08 -10.20
C ARG A 423 28.36 -20.89 -9.08
N LYS A 424 29.29 -21.79 -9.40
CA LYS A 424 30.06 -22.57 -8.42
C LYS A 424 30.83 -21.72 -7.40
N TYR A 425 31.27 -20.51 -7.79
CA TYR A 425 31.98 -19.59 -6.89
C TYR A 425 31.05 -18.76 -5.99
N HIS A 426 29.74 -18.88 -6.19
CA HIS A 426 28.70 -18.08 -5.55
C HIS A 426 27.61 -18.97 -4.93
N HIS A 427 27.91 -20.25 -4.68
CA HIS A 427 26.92 -21.22 -4.19
C HIS A 427 26.29 -20.80 -2.86
N ASN A 428 27.03 -20.04 -2.05
CA ASN A 428 26.54 -19.44 -0.80
C ASN A 428 25.36 -18.48 -1.01
N GLU A 429 25.23 -17.82 -2.17
CA GLU A 429 24.11 -16.92 -2.47
C GLU A 429 22.76 -17.68 -2.49
N LEU A 430 22.76 -18.99 -2.78
CA LEU A 430 21.56 -19.82 -2.64
C LEU A 430 21.31 -20.26 -1.19
N THR A 431 22.36 -20.63 -0.45
CA THR A 431 22.21 -21.30 0.84
C THR A 431 22.11 -20.34 2.04
N PHE A 432 22.57 -19.09 1.89
CA PHE A 432 22.75 -18.18 3.02
C PHE A 432 21.43 -17.70 3.64
N SER A 433 20.39 -17.46 2.83
CA SER A 433 19.09 -17.00 3.31
C SER A 433 18.44 -17.99 4.31
N LEU A 434 18.70 -19.29 4.17
CA LEU A 434 18.21 -20.32 5.08
C LEU A 434 18.87 -20.29 6.47
N MET A 435 20.00 -19.59 6.64
CA MET A 435 20.59 -19.35 7.97
C MET A 435 19.71 -18.48 8.85
N TYR A 436 18.87 -17.63 8.25
CA TYR A 436 17.98 -16.72 8.97
C TYR A 436 16.51 -16.83 8.54
N ALA A 437 16.14 -17.74 7.63
CA ALA A 437 14.77 -17.85 7.08
C ALA A 437 13.66 -18.06 8.14
N PHE A 438 14.01 -18.46 9.36
CA PHE A 438 13.06 -18.68 10.46
C PHE A 438 13.13 -17.58 11.55
N SER A 439 13.94 -16.54 11.37
CA SER A 439 14.02 -15.41 12.31
C SER A 439 12.78 -14.50 12.21
N GLU A 440 12.19 -14.43 11.02
CA GLU A 440 11.00 -13.64 10.67
C GLU A 440 10.01 -14.49 9.88
N ASN A 441 8.78 -14.01 9.75
CA ASN A 441 7.77 -14.60 8.86
C ASN A 441 7.96 -14.01 7.45
N TYR A 442 8.80 -14.63 6.63
CA TYR A 442 9.17 -14.07 5.34
C TYR A 442 8.14 -14.30 4.21
N ILE A 443 7.92 -13.25 3.41
CA ILE A 443 7.48 -13.35 2.01
C ILE A 443 8.74 -13.28 1.15
N LEU A 444 8.80 -14.07 0.07
CA LEU A 444 9.85 -14.07 -0.94
C LEU A 444 9.38 -13.19 -2.11
N PRO A 445 9.84 -11.93 -2.24
CA PRO A 445 9.34 -11.04 -3.28
C PRO A 445 10.20 -11.11 -4.54
N LEU A 446 9.54 -11.17 -5.70
CA LEU A 446 10.08 -10.73 -6.99
C LEU A 446 9.18 -9.60 -7.49
N SER A 447 9.38 -8.40 -6.93
CA SER A 447 8.45 -7.27 -7.05
C SER A 447 8.73 -6.36 -8.24
N HIS A 448 7.87 -5.36 -8.42
CA HIS A 448 7.98 -4.32 -9.45
C HIS A 448 9.33 -3.60 -9.48
N ASP A 449 9.93 -3.34 -8.31
CA ASP A 449 11.21 -2.64 -8.17
C ASP A 449 12.38 -3.39 -8.81
N GLU A 450 12.24 -4.70 -9.00
CA GLU A 450 13.30 -5.54 -9.54
C GLU A 450 13.29 -5.62 -11.06
N VAL A 451 12.30 -5.03 -11.73
CA VAL A 451 12.13 -5.11 -13.20
C VAL A 451 12.04 -3.73 -13.87
N VAL A 452 12.71 -2.74 -13.29
CA VAL A 452 12.72 -1.33 -13.72
C VAL A 452 14.13 -0.71 -13.62
N HIS A 453 14.27 0.53 -14.06
CA HIS A 453 15.47 1.37 -13.86
C HIS A 453 16.79 0.75 -14.35
N GLY A 454 16.75 0.02 -15.46
CA GLY A 454 17.94 -0.63 -16.03
C GLY A 454 18.29 -1.98 -15.39
N LYS A 455 17.50 -2.46 -14.41
CA LYS A 455 17.68 -3.77 -13.79
C LYS A 455 17.28 -4.94 -14.70
N ARG A 456 16.64 -4.67 -15.84
CA ARG A 456 16.07 -5.63 -16.80
C ARG A 456 14.87 -6.40 -16.25
N SER A 457 14.06 -6.98 -17.14
CA SER A 457 13.02 -7.95 -16.76
C SER A 457 13.61 -9.23 -16.16
N LEU A 458 12.79 -10.01 -15.45
CA LEU A 458 13.23 -11.30 -14.89
C LEU A 458 13.80 -12.24 -15.95
N LEU A 459 13.18 -12.32 -17.14
CA LEU A 459 13.67 -13.16 -18.23
C LEU A 459 15.01 -12.65 -18.78
N GLU A 460 15.16 -11.34 -18.93
CA GLU A 460 16.34 -10.74 -19.52
C GLU A 460 17.56 -10.76 -18.57
N LYS A 461 17.34 -10.82 -17.25
CA LYS A 461 18.39 -11.10 -16.26
C LYS A 461 19.06 -12.46 -16.47
N MET A 462 18.35 -13.46 -16.98
CA MET A 462 18.88 -14.82 -17.11
C MET A 462 19.99 -14.90 -18.18
N PRO A 463 21.07 -15.67 -17.96
CA PRO A 463 22.16 -15.82 -18.91
C PRO A 463 21.82 -16.82 -20.04
N GLY A 464 22.64 -16.82 -21.08
CA GLY A 464 22.59 -17.80 -22.15
C GLY A 464 21.64 -17.45 -23.29
N ASP A 465 21.42 -18.43 -24.16
CA ASP A 465 20.50 -18.31 -25.29
C ASP A 465 19.03 -18.24 -24.84
N ARG A 466 18.12 -18.07 -25.81
CA ARG A 466 16.68 -17.96 -25.54
C ARG A 466 16.16 -19.14 -24.73
N TRP A 467 16.54 -20.38 -25.07
CA TRP A 467 16.06 -21.56 -24.35
C TRP A 467 16.58 -21.58 -22.91
N GLN A 468 17.86 -21.26 -22.73
CA GLN A 468 18.50 -21.19 -21.41
C GLN A 468 17.88 -20.10 -20.53
N LYS A 469 17.51 -18.95 -21.09
CA LYS A 469 16.81 -17.88 -20.36
C LYS A 469 15.49 -18.38 -19.76
N PHE A 470 14.65 -19.02 -20.57
CA PHE A 470 13.39 -19.60 -20.09
C PHE A 470 13.61 -20.77 -19.11
N ALA A 471 14.64 -21.60 -19.32
CA ALA A 471 14.97 -22.68 -18.40
C ALA A 471 15.42 -22.16 -17.03
N ASN A 472 16.25 -21.13 -17.00
CA ASN A 472 16.66 -20.47 -15.76
C ASN A 472 15.47 -19.82 -15.04
N LEU A 473 14.56 -19.18 -15.77
CA LEU A 473 13.39 -18.56 -15.14
C LEU A 473 12.44 -19.59 -14.52
N ARG A 474 12.21 -20.73 -15.19
CA ARG A 474 11.48 -21.86 -14.59
C ARG A 474 12.20 -22.41 -13.36
N LEU A 475 13.53 -22.56 -13.42
CA LEU A 475 14.32 -23.03 -12.29
C LEU A 475 14.24 -22.08 -11.09
N LEU A 476 14.30 -20.77 -11.31
CA LEU A 476 14.12 -19.76 -10.27
C LEU A 476 12.76 -19.93 -9.58
N TYR A 477 11.68 -20.04 -10.35
CA TYR A 477 10.34 -20.21 -9.78
C TYR A 477 10.18 -21.54 -9.04
N GLY A 478 10.67 -22.65 -9.59
CA GLY A 478 10.67 -23.94 -8.89
C GLY A 478 11.43 -23.89 -7.56
N TYR A 479 12.60 -23.23 -7.54
CA TYR A 479 13.37 -23.00 -6.32
C TYR A 479 12.64 -22.10 -5.33
N MET A 480 12.08 -20.97 -5.79
CA MET A 480 11.31 -20.04 -4.97
C MET A 480 10.12 -20.71 -4.26
N PHE A 481 9.43 -21.61 -4.96
CA PHE A 481 8.29 -22.35 -4.40
C PHE A 481 8.73 -23.41 -3.39
N GLY A 482 9.86 -24.07 -3.64
CA GLY A 482 10.48 -25.00 -2.69
C GLY A 482 11.08 -24.32 -1.46
N HIS A 483 11.57 -23.08 -1.57
CA HIS A 483 12.14 -22.33 -0.45
C HIS A 483 11.07 -21.97 0.61
N PRO A 484 11.36 -22.01 1.92
CA PRO A 484 10.41 -21.58 2.95
C PRO A 484 10.03 -20.09 2.84
N GLY A 485 8.77 -19.78 3.11
CA GLY A 485 8.21 -18.43 3.09
C GLY A 485 7.10 -18.24 2.04
N LYS A 486 6.26 -17.22 2.19
CA LYS A 486 5.15 -16.93 1.25
C LYS A 486 5.67 -16.38 -0.07
N LYS A 487 4.84 -16.33 -1.12
CA LYS A 487 5.28 -16.06 -2.51
C LYS A 487 4.70 -14.74 -3.01
N LEU A 488 5.50 -13.93 -3.69
CA LEU A 488 5.04 -12.74 -4.41
C LEU A 488 5.74 -12.62 -5.77
N LEU A 489 4.95 -12.48 -6.84
CA LEU A 489 5.43 -12.24 -8.19
C LEU A 489 4.72 -11.05 -8.81
N PHE A 490 5.50 -10.10 -9.34
CA PHE A 490 4.96 -8.97 -10.08
C PHE A 490 4.49 -9.35 -11.49
N MET A 491 3.40 -8.72 -11.89
CA MET A 491 2.80 -8.86 -13.22
C MET A 491 3.81 -8.70 -14.36
N GLY A 492 3.72 -9.57 -15.37
CA GLY A 492 4.68 -9.67 -16.46
C GLY A 492 5.77 -10.73 -16.25
N GLY A 493 6.10 -11.06 -15.00
CA GLY A 493 7.07 -12.10 -14.67
C GLY A 493 6.59 -13.51 -15.03
N GLU A 494 5.30 -13.78 -14.89
CA GLU A 494 4.65 -15.08 -15.04
C GLU A 494 4.66 -15.62 -16.48
N PHE A 495 4.67 -14.74 -17.47
CA PHE A 495 4.81 -15.11 -18.89
C PHE A 495 6.16 -14.70 -19.48
N GLY A 496 7.08 -14.20 -18.64
CA GLY A 496 8.45 -13.86 -19.04
C GLY A 496 8.49 -12.69 -20.02
N GLN A 497 7.92 -11.55 -19.65
CA GLN A 497 8.04 -10.33 -20.43
C GLN A 497 9.52 -9.99 -20.68
N TRP A 498 9.85 -9.53 -21.90
CA TRP A 498 11.21 -9.15 -22.25
C TRP A 498 11.59 -7.78 -21.71
N ARG A 499 10.72 -6.79 -21.92
CA ARG A 499 10.98 -5.41 -21.54
C ARG A 499 10.79 -5.23 -20.04
N GLU A 500 11.55 -4.29 -19.48
CA GLU A 500 11.26 -3.72 -18.17
C GLU A 500 9.81 -3.23 -18.09
N TRP A 501 9.27 -3.23 -16.88
CA TRP A 501 7.96 -2.67 -16.65
C TRP A 501 7.98 -1.16 -16.96
N ASP A 502 6.99 -0.73 -17.74
CA ASP A 502 6.75 0.66 -18.08
C ASP A 502 5.33 1.02 -17.63
N VAL A 503 5.22 1.91 -16.66
CA VAL A 503 3.95 2.37 -16.10
C VAL A 503 3.03 3.03 -17.15
N THR A 504 3.60 3.52 -18.25
CA THR A 504 2.88 4.26 -19.29
C THR A 504 2.22 3.36 -20.33
N THR A 505 2.57 2.07 -20.38
CA THR A 505 2.04 1.11 -21.36
C THR A 505 1.31 -0.06 -20.70
N SER A 506 0.55 -0.82 -21.48
CA SER A 506 0.12 -2.17 -21.05
C SER A 506 1.32 -3.10 -20.94
N LEU A 507 1.17 -4.19 -20.19
CA LEU A 507 2.05 -5.35 -20.34
C LEU A 507 2.02 -5.90 -21.78
N ASP A 508 3.09 -6.59 -22.17
CA ASP A 508 3.30 -7.14 -23.51
C ASP A 508 2.47 -8.44 -23.73
N TRP A 509 1.15 -8.38 -23.56
CA TRP A 509 0.23 -9.53 -23.66
C TRP A 509 0.31 -10.29 -24.99
N HIS A 510 0.74 -9.61 -26.06
CA HIS A 510 0.95 -10.23 -27.38
C HIS A 510 2.01 -11.34 -27.35
N LEU A 511 2.92 -11.35 -26.37
CA LEU A 511 3.92 -12.40 -26.19
C LEU A 511 3.29 -13.77 -25.93
N LEU A 512 2.06 -13.85 -25.40
CA LEU A 512 1.36 -15.12 -25.21
C LEU A 512 0.96 -15.81 -26.53
N GLN A 513 1.12 -15.15 -27.67
CA GLN A 513 1.00 -15.77 -29.00
C GLN A 513 2.25 -16.55 -29.40
N ASP A 514 3.36 -16.35 -28.69
CA ASP A 514 4.65 -17.01 -28.92
C ASP A 514 4.82 -18.18 -27.94
N GLU A 515 5.24 -19.31 -28.47
CA GLU A 515 5.18 -20.60 -27.79
C GLU A 515 5.97 -20.63 -26.46
N PRO A 516 7.22 -20.13 -26.37
CA PRO A 516 7.98 -20.18 -25.11
C PRO A 516 7.34 -19.40 -23.97
N HIS A 517 6.69 -18.27 -24.27
CA HIS A 517 5.96 -17.47 -23.29
C HIS A 517 4.70 -18.19 -22.82
N CYS A 518 3.94 -18.78 -23.75
CA CYS A 518 2.77 -19.61 -23.42
C CYS A 518 3.14 -20.85 -22.58
N GLN A 519 4.29 -21.48 -22.86
CA GLN A 519 4.80 -22.60 -22.06
C GLN A 519 5.23 -22.15 -20.65
N LEU A 520 5.90 -21.01 -20.51
CA LEU A 520 6.26 -20.45 -19.21
C LEU A 520 5.01 -20.08 -18.40
N HIS A 521 4.04 -19.42 -19.02
CA HIS A 521 2.77 -19.05 -18.40
C HIS A 521 2.03 -20.28 -17.87
N ARG A 522 1.95 -21.36 -18.67
CA ARG A 522 1.40 -22.65 -18.22
C ARG A 522 2.20 -23.27 -17.07
N TYR A 523 3.53 -23.22 -17.14
CA TYR A 523 4.38 -23.71 -16.06
C TYR A 523 4.11 -22.97 -14.74
N VAL A 524 4.02 -21.63 -14.76
CA VAL A 524 3.72 -20.84 -13.56
C VAL A 524 2.32 -21.15 -13.03
N ARG A 525 1.32 -21.25 -13.91
CA ARG A 525 -0.03 -21.69 -13.54
C ARG A 525 0.00 -23.04 -12.83
N ASP A 526 0.62 -24.04 -13.45
CA ASP A 526 0.63 -25.41 -12.91
C ASP A 526 1.44 -25.47 -11.59
N LEU A 527 2.51 -24.67 -11.46
CA LEU A 527 3.28 -24.51 -10.23
C LEU A 527 2.46 -23.87 -9.10
N ASN A 528 1.64 -22.86 -9.41
CA ASN A 528 0.74 -22.22 -8.47
C ASN A 528 -0.34 -23.20 -7.97
N HIS A 529 -0.95 -23.99 -8.86
CA HIS A 529 -1.92 -25.01 -8.43
C HIS A 529 -1.27 -26.14 -7.64
N PHE A 530 -0.03 -26.51 -7.96
CA PHE A 530 0.78 -27.44 -7.17
C PHE A 530 1.03 -26.89 -5.75
N TYR A 531 1.34 -25.60 -5.61
CA TYR A 531 1.49 -24.94 -4.30
C TYR A 531 0.23 -25.03 -3.44
N LEU A 532 -0.95 -24.84 -4.03
CA LEU A 532 -2.22 -24.95 -3.31
C LEU A 532 -2.53 -26.38 -2.88
N ALA A 533 -2.15 -27.36 -3.69
CA ALA A 533 -2.43 -28.77 -3.46
C ALA A 533 -1.50 -29.43 -2.42
N GLU A 534 -0.32 -28.86 -2.17
CA GLU A 534 0.73 -29.49 -1.36
C GLU A 534 0.99 -28.74 -0.03
N PRO A 535 0.42 -29.20 1.10
CA PRO A 535 0.59 -28.55 2.41
C PRO A 535 2.04 -28.37 2.86
N ALA A 536 2.95 -29.25 2.41
CA ALA A 536 4.38 -29.16 2.70
C ALA A 536 5.02 -27.84 2.25
N LEU A 537 4.40 -27.14 1.29
CA LEU A 537 4.90 -25.87 0.75
C LEU A 537 4.47 -24.64 1.53
N TYR A 538 3.53 -24.74 2.48
CA TYR A 538 3.02 -23.57 3.19
C TYR A 538 2.73 -23.72 4.69
N GLU A 539 2.41 -24.92 5.20
CA GLU A 539 2.00 -25.08 6.61
C GLU A 539 3.12 -24.76 7.61
N CYS A 540 4.36 -25.13 7.25
CA CYS A 540 5.54 -25.02 8.12
C CYS A 540 6.56 -23.99 7.59
N ASP A 541 6.13 -22.97 6.84
CA ASP A 541 7.04 -21.98 6.25
C ASP A 541 7.95 -21.27 7.27
N PHE A 542 7.46 -21.11 8.51
CA PHE A 542 8.13 -20.33 9.56
C PHE A 542 8.66 -21.21 10.70
N GLU A 543 8.74 -22.52 10.47
CA GLU A 543 9.27 -23.48 11.43
C GLU A 543 10.45 -24.22 10.81
N PRO A 544 11.58 -24.37 11.54
CA PRO A 544 12.72 -25.17 11.06
C PRO A 544 12.35 -26.61 10.68
N SER A 545 11.30 -27.19 11.28
CA SER A 545 10.77 -28.52 10.95
C SER A 545 10.23 -28.64 9.52
N GLY A 546 9.87 -27.53 8.87
CA GLY A 546 9.31 -27.51 7.53
C GLY A 546 10.33 -27.69 6.40
N PHE A 547 11.64 -27.63 6.72
CA PHE A 547 12.72 -27.67 5.75
C PHE A 547 13.91 -28.50 6.25
N GLU A 548 14.54 -29.25 5.37
CA GLU A 548 15.76 -29.99 5.70
C GLU A 548 16.65 -30.10 4.46
N TRP A 549 17.92 -29.72 4.57
CA TRP A 549 18.88 -29.96 3.50
C TRP A 549 19.16 -31.46 3.34
N ILE A 550 19.13 -31.95 2.11
CA ILE A 550 19.67 -33.27 1.75
C ILE A 550 21.14 -33.09 1.39
N ASP A 551 21.42 -32.19 0.44
CA ASP A 551 22.76 -31.79 0.06
C ASP A 551 22.78 -30.35 -0.47
N PHE A 552 23.76 -29.58 -0.03
CA PHE A 552 24.04 -28.22 -0.50
C PHE A 552 25.55 -28.02 -0.75
N ARG A 553 26.29 -29.12 -0.87
CA ARG A 553 27.75 -29.12 -0.99
C ARG A 553 28.24 -29.42 -2.41
N ASP A 554 27.37 -29.83 -3.33
CA ASP A 554 27.72 -29.92 -4.77
C ASP A 554 27.78 -28.52 -5.43
N TRP A 555 28.65 -27.67 -4.89
CA TRP A 555 28.91 -26.34 -5.44
C TRP A 555 29.57 -26.43 -6.82
N GLU A 556 30.40 -27.45 -7.08
CA GLU A 556 31.02 -27.69 -8.39
C GLU A 556 29.99 -27.96 -9.49
N GLY A 557 28.97 -28.77 -9.19
CA GLY A 557 27.81 -29.01 -10.04
C GLY A 557 26.75 -27.91 -9.99
N SER A 558 26.85 -26.99 -9.02
CA SER A 558 25.79 -26.03 -8.70
C SER A 558 24.44 -26.73 -8.53
N ILE A 559 24.44 -27.80 -7.71
CA ILE A 559 23.25 -28.58 -7.37
C ILE A 559 22.96 -28.41 -5.89
N ILE A 560 21.69 -28.23 -5.57
CA ILE A 560 21.17 -28.35 -4.20
C ILE A 560 20.00 -29.32 -4.18
N ALA A 561 19.83 -30.00 -3.05
CA ALA A 561 18.69 -30.86 -2.77
C ALA A 561 18.20 -30.67 -1.34
N PHE A 562 16.88 -30.59 -1.16
CA PHE A 562 16.25 -30.36 0.14
C PHE A 562 14.85 -30.94 0.22
N LEU A 563 14.34 -31.05 1.45
CA LEU A 563 13.02 -31.53 1.79
C LEU A 563 12.10 -30.39 2.20
N ARG A 564 10.81 -30.56 1.90
CA ARG A 564 9.72 -29.79 2.49
C ARG A 564 8.74 -30.71 3.21
N ARG A 565 8.29 -30.31 4.40
CA ARG A 565 7.43 -31.11 5.30
C ARG A 565 6.25 -30.30 5.82
N ALA A 566 5.11 -30.97 6.02
CA ALA A 566 3.90 -30.45 6.65
C ALA A 566 3.80 -30.87 8.14
N ARG A 567 2.81 -30.37 8.90
CA ARG A 567 2.76 -30.61 10.37
C ARG A 567 2.39 -32.03 10.80
N ARG A 568 1.73 -32.86 9.96
CA ARG A 568 1.57 -34.33 10.09
C ARG A 568 0.84 -34.94 8.87
N GLU A 569 1.07 -36.23 8.60
CA GLU A 569 0.37 -37.09 7.60
C GLU A 569 0.43 -36.74 6.10
N ALA A 570 1.05 -35.62 5.69
CA ALA A 570 1.31 -35.35 4.28
C ALA A 570 2.65 -35.98 3.80
N PRO A 571 2.75 -36.42 2.54
CA PRO A 571 4.03 -36.76 1.92
C PRO A 571 5.00 -35.57 1.99
N PHE A 572 6.27 -35.86 2.26
CA PHE A 572 7.31 -34.84 2.10
C PHE A 572 7.65 -34.68 0.61
N LEU A 573 8.10 -33.49 0.23
CA LEU A 573 8.57 -33.21 -1.12
C LEU A 573 10.10 -33.17 -1.13
N ILE A 574 10.71 -33.76 -2.15
CA ILE A 574 12.14 -33.63 -2.44
C ILE A 574 12.30 -32.65 -3.60
N PHE A 575 13.05 -31.57 -3.38
CA PHE A 575 13.49 -30.66 -4.41
C PHE A 575 14.92 -31.00 -4.79
N VAL A 576 15.19 -31.08 -6.09
CA VAL A 576 16.55 -31.19 -6.65
C VAL A 576 16.68 -30.12 -7.72
N CYS A 577 17.56 -29.15 -7.49
CA CYS A 577 17.74 -28.00 -8.36
C CYS A 577 19.14 -28.05 -8.98
N ASN A 578 19.21 -28.23 -10.31
CA ASN A 578 20.46 -28.14 -11.07
C ASN A 578 20.54 -26.76 -11.74
N PHE A 579 21.47 -25.93 -11.28
CA PHE A 579 21.66 -24.57 -11.76
C PHE A 579 22.67 -24.47 -12.91
N THR A 580 22.89 -25.53 -13.67
CA THR A 580 23.69 -25.53 -14.90
C THR A 580 22.94 -26.16 -16.06
N PRO A 581 23.29 -25.83 -17.32
CA PRO A 581 22.71 -26.49 -18.48
C PRO A 581 23.24 -27.91 -18.71
N VAL A 582 24.17 -28.41 -17.87
CA VAL A 582 24.75 -29.74 -18.01
C VAL A 582 23.80 -30.77 -17.37
N PRO A 583 23.20 -31.69 -18.15
CA PRO A 583 22.32 -32.73 -17.61
C PRO A 583 23.13 -33.73 -16.77
N ARG A 584 22.52 -34.27 -15.71
CA ARG A 584 23.15 -35.25 -14.80
C ARG A 584 22.15 -36.31 -14.37
#